data_AF-W2SNW4-F1
#
_entry.id   AF-W2SNW4-F1
#
_cell.length_a   1.000
_cell.length_b   1.000
_cell.length_c   1.000
_cell.angle_alpha   90.00
_cell.angle_beta   90.00
_cell.angle_gamma   90.00
#
_symmetry.space_group_name_H-M   'P 1'
#
loop_
_entity.id
_entity.type
_entity.pdbx_description
1 polymer ?
#
loop_
_entity_poly.entity_id
_entity_poly.type
_entity_poly.pdbx_seq_one_letter_code
_entity_poly.pdbx_strand_id
1 'polypeptide(L)'
;MRALAQQEGGAFYFLAVLENKGADLKINGHIMLPPDYPKQIPLIAVSINKTGGKETGPQTFNAANSHVVKALETYVNVTCVNELLTDMDSVLTRQLATLVSRCDVIADLVPQFSNGNTHKQHLYSRSSRGRDDDLPFAYSPST
;
A
#
# COMPACT_ATOMS: atom_id res chain seq x y z
N MET A 1 17.92 -19.86 -11.78
CA MET A 1 17.67 -18.57 -11.09
C MET A 1 17.37 -18.74 -9.61
N ARG A 2 16.27 -19.40 -9.19
CA ARG A 2 15.95 -19.58 -7.76
C ARG A 2 17.05 -20.31 -6.96
N ALA A 3 17.57 -21.42 -7.48
CA ALA A 3 18.65 -22.17 -6.83
C ALA A 3 19.92 -21.32 -6.62
N LEU A 4 20.27 -20.48 -7.60
CA LEU A 4 21.41 -19.57 -7.51
C LEU A 4 21.16 -18.47 -6.47
N ALA A 5 20.00 -17.82 -6.52
CA ALA A 5 19.62 -16.80 -5.53
C ALA A 5 19.64 -17.34 -4.10
N GLN A 6 19.24 -18.59 -3.88
CA GLN A 6 19.30 -19.22 -2.57
C GLN A 6 20.74 -19.52 -2.12
N GLN A 7 21.62 -19.94 -3.03
CA GLN A 7 23.04 -20.20 -2.74
C GLN A 7 23.81 -18.92 -2.40
N GLU A 8 23.47 -17.80 -3.04
CA GLU A 8 24.15 -16.52 -2.87
C GLU A 8 23.48 -15.60 -1.83
N GLY A 9 22.41 -16.06 -1.16
CA GLY A 9 21.66 -15.22 -0.22
C GLY A 9 20.95 -14.02 -0.86
N GLY A 10 20.63 -14.13 -2.16
CA GLY A 10 19.96 -13.11 -2.94
C GLY A 10 18.43 -13.10 -2.78
N ALA A 11 17.79 -12.14 -3.44
CA ALA A 11 16.33 -11.99 -3.49
C ALA A 11 15.88 -11.54 -4.88
N PHE A 12 14.60 -11.72 -5.19
CA PHE A 12 13.99 -11.19 -6.41
C PHE A 12 13.34 -9.85 -6.10
N TYR A 13 13.63 -8.84 -6.93
CA TYR A 13 13.10 -7.49 -6.74
C TYR A 13 12.12 -7.16 -7.87
N PHE A 14 10.95 -6.65 -7.50
CA PHE A 14 9.92 -6.23 -8.44
C PHE A 14 9.43 -4.82 -8.11
N LEU A 15 8.92 -4.13 -9.12
CA LEU A 15 8.25 -2.84 -8.97
C LEU A 15 6.80 -2.99 -9.44
N ALA A 16 5.85 -2.87 -8.53
CA ALA A 16 4.44 -2.72 -8.85
C ALA A 16 4.10 -1.23 -8.93
N VAL A 17 3.46 -0.82 -10.02
CA VAL A 17 3.06 0.57 -10.23
C VAL A 17 1.53 0.62 -10.35
N LEU A 18 0.91 1.40 -9.47
CA LEU A 18 -0.53 1.62 -9.42
C LEU A 18 -0.82 3.08 -9.72
N GLU A 19 -1.74 3.35 -10.64
CA GLU A 19 -2.08 4.71 -11.05
C GLU A 19 -3.56 4.99 -10.81
N ASN A 20 -3.86 5.92 -9.91
CA ASN A 20 -5.20 6.47 -9.74
C ASN A 20 -5.32 7.76 -10.55
N LYS A 21 -5.87 7.63 -11.76
CA LYS A 21 -6.04 8.76 -12.70
C LYS A 21 -6.98 9.86 -12.18
N GLY A 22 -7.93 9.51 -11.32
CA GLY A 22 -8.90 10.48 -10.78
C GLY A 22 -8.28 11.43 -9.77
N ALA A 23 -7.33 10.94 -8.98
CA ALA A 23 -6.58 11.71 -7.99
C ALA A 23 -5.19 12.17 -8.46
N ASP A 24 -4.78 11.79 -9.67
CA ASP A 24 -3.44 12.01 -10.22
C ASP A 24 -2.33 11.50 -9.28
N LEU A 25 -2.54 10.28 -8.78
CA LEU A 25 -1.66 9.60 -7.84
C LEU A 25 -1.01 8.38 -8.51
N LYS A 26 0.29 8.23 -8.28
CA LYS A 26 1.07 7.08 -8.69
C LYS A 26 1.71 6.44 -7.46
N ILE A 27 1.38 5.18 -7.20
CA ILE A 27 1.84 4.42 -6.04
C ILE A 27 2.80 3.35 -6.53
N ASN A 28 4.02 3.37 -5.98
CA ASN A 28 5.07 2.42 -6.31
C ASN A 28 5.25 1.47 -5.13
N GLY A 29 4.97 0.18 -5.35
CA GLY A 29 5.30 -0.90 -4.43
C GLY A 29 6.62 -1.54 -4.84
N HIS A 30 7.68 -1.32 -4.07
CA HIS A 30 8.98 -1.97 -4.22
C HIS A 30 8.96 -3.29 -3.47
N ILE A 31 8.94 -4.39 -4.19
CA ILE A 31 8.72 -5.74 -3.65
C ILE A 31 10.05 -6.47 -3.58
N MET A 32 10.40 -6.94 -2.40
CA MET A 32 11.46 -7.92 -2.20
C MET A 32 10.81 -9.29 -1.95
N LEU A 33 11.02 -10.22 -2.87
CA LEU A 33 10.55 -11.59 -2.79
C LEU A 33 11.72 -12.53 -2.41
N PRO A 34 11.68 -13.14 -1.22
CA PRO A 34 12.66 -14.12 -0.81
C PRO A 34 12.70 -15.34 -1.75
N PRO A 35 13.88 -15.96 -1.97
CA PRO A 35 14.01 -17.12 -2.85
C PRO A 35 13.29 -18.36 -2.28
N ASP A 36 13.07 -18.40 -0.97
CA ASP A 36 12.42 -19.47 -0.22
C ASP A 36 10.93 -19.21 0.08
N TYR A 37 10.32 -18.18 -0.52
CA TYR A 37 8.87 -18.00 -0.54
C TYR A 37 8.15 -19.30 -0.94
N PRO A 38 7.12 -19.75 -0.19
CA PRO A 38 6.36 -19.01 0.83
C PRO A 38 6.90 -19.08 2.29
N LYS A 39 8.07 -19.70 2.54
CA LYS A 39 8.60 -19.84 3.91
C LYS A 39 8.97 -18.50 4.53
N GLN A 40 9.49 -17.59 3.72
CA GLN A 40 9.67 -16.19 4.09
C GLN A 40 8.70 -15.33 3.27
N ILE A 41 8.06 -14.40 3.97
CA ILE A 41 7.02 -13.52 3.42
C ILE A 41 7.68 -12.39 2.61
N PRO A 42 7.10 -11.96 1.49
CA PRO A 42 7.60 -10.79 0.75
C PRO A 42 7.42 -9.51 1.54
N LEU A 43 8.33 -8.57 1.33
CA LEU A 43 8.23 -7.21 1.88
C LEU A 43 7.95 -6.22 0.75
N ILE A 44 7.04 -5.27 1.02
CA ILE A 44 6.67 -4.21 0.09
C ILE A 44 6.93 -2.85 0.75
N ALA A 45 7.92 -2.11 0.24
CA ALA A 45 8.08 -0.70 0.56
C ALA A 45 7.23 0.14 -0.39
N VAL A 46 6.60 1.21 0.10
CA VAL A 46 5.64 2.00 -0.67
C VAL A 46 6.12 3.44 -0.80
N SER A 47 6.02 3.98 -2.01
CA SER A 47 6.08 5.43 -2.23
C SER A 47 4.87 5.89 -3.02
N ILE A 48 4.42 7.11 -2.73
CA ILE A 48 3.30 7.76 -3.40
C ILE A 48 3.83 9.02 -4.06
N ASN A 49 3.65 9.12 -5.36
CA ASN A 49 3.92 10.31 -6.14
C ASN A 49 2.58 10.96 -6.47
N LYS A 50 2.44 12.24 -6.13
CA LYS A 50 1.34 13.07 -6.61
C LYS A 50 1.89 13.99 -7.69
N THR A 51 1.34 13.88 -8.89
CA THR A 51 1.60 14.87 -9.93
C THR A 51 0.89 16.14 -9.48
N GLY A 52 1.67 17.13 -9.04
CA GLY A 52 1.10 18.31 -8.42
C GLY A 52 0.38 19.21 -9.45
N GLY A 53 -0.50 20.09 -8.96
CA GLY A 53 -1.16 21.10 -9.80
C GLY A 53 -0.20 22.23 -10.22
N LYS A 54 -0.69 23.20 -11.01
CA LYS A 54 0.12 24.33 -11.53
C LYS A 54 0.92 25.09 -10.46
N GLU A 55 0.47 25.07 -9.20
CA GLU A 55 1.03 25.83 -8.07
C GLU A 55 1.97 25.00 -7.17
N THR A 56 1.79 23.68 -7.11
CA THR A 56 2.55 22.78 -6.25
C THR A 56 3.21 21.77 -7.17
N GLY A 57 4.53 21.79 -7.31
CA GLY A 57 5.25 20.81 -8.14
C GLY A 57 5.00 19.35 -7.73
N PRO A 58 5.56 18.37 -8.46
CA PRO A 58 5.43 16.96 -8.11
C PRO A 58 5.92 16.69 -6.69
N GLN A 59 5.16 15.90 -5.93
CA GLN A 59 5.46 15.55 -4.54
C GLN A 59 5.61 14.04 -4.39
N THR A 60 6.59 13.62 -3.59
CA THR A 60 6.86 12.21 -3.28
C THR A 60 6.79 11.97 -1.79
N PHE A 61 6.02 10.96 -1.41
CA PHE A 61 5.77 10.54 -0.05
C PHE A 61 6.24 9.11 0.15
N ASN A 62 6.90 8.83 1.26
CA ASN A 62 7.37 7.50 1.67
C ASN A 62 7.19 7.35 3.19
N ALA A 63 7.49 6.17 3.75
CA ALA A 63 7.33 5.94 5.18
C ALA A 63 8.19 6.82 6.09
N ALA A 64 9.26 7.44 5.56
CA ALA A 64 10.11 8.36 6.34
C ALA A 64 9.49 9.75 6.49
N ASN A 65 8.68 10.20 5.53
CA ASN A 65 8.13 11.56 5.50
C ASN A 65 6.59 11.63 5.53
N SER A 66 5.89 10.48 5.54
CA SER A 66 4.43 10.43 5.55
C SER A 66 3.90 9.31 6.44
N HIS A 67 3.15 9.70 7.48
CA HIS A 67 2.49 8.76 8.38
C HIS A 67 1.52 7.84 7.63
N VAL A 68 0.77 8.38 6.67
CA VAL A 68 -0.17 7.62 5.83
C VAL A 68 0.55 6.50 5.07
N VAL A 69 1.73 6.79 4.49
CA VAL A 69 2.49 5.78 3.75
C VAL A 69 3.07 4.73 4.68
N LYS A 70 3.58 5.15 5.85
CA LYS A 70 4.05 4.22 6.89
C LYS A 70 2.94 3.29 7.38
N ALA A 71 1.74 3.82 7.59
CA ALA A 71 0.58 3.04 7.99
C ALA A 71 0.17 2.04 6.89
N LEU A 72 0.21 2.45 5.62
CA LEU A 72 -0.06 1.57 4.48
C LEU A 72 0.97 0.43 4.39
N GLU A 73 2.27 0.73 4.52
CA GLU A 73 3.33 -0.28 4.55
C GLU A 73 3.14 -1.27 5.69
N THR A 74 2.81 -0.77 6.88
CA THR A 74 2.54 -1.61 8.05
C THR A 74 1.32 -2.51 7.81
N TYR A 75 0.27 -1.98 7.20
CA TYR A 75 -0.94 -2.75 6.93
C TYR A 75 -0.68 -3.88 5.92
N VAL A 76 0.02 -3.58 4.83
CA VAL A 76 0.35 -4.55 3.77
C VAL A 76 1.35 -5.61 4.25
N ASN A 77 2.38 -5.23 5.01
CA ASN A 77 3.44 -6.17 5.41
C ASN A 77 3.11 -6.95 6.69
N VAL A 78 2.27 -6.42 7.57
CA VAL A 78 2.01 -7.02 8.89
C VAL A 78 0.55 -7.41 9.06
N THR A 79 -0.37 -6.46 8.94
CA THR A 79 -1.77 -6.68 9.31
C THR A 79 -2.46 -7.66 8.37
N CYS A 80 -2.33 -7.42 7.05
CA CYS A 80 -2.88 -8.28 5.99
C CYS A 80 -2.34 -9.71 6.01
N VAL A 81 -1.11 -9.90 6.50
CA VAL A 81 -0.45 -11.21 6.59
C VAL A 81 -0.98 -11.97 7.81
N ASN A 82 -1.15 -11.28 8.94
CA ASN A 82 -1.58 -11.89 10.20
C ASN A 82 -3.08 -12.26 10.25
N GLU A 83 -3.95 -11.51 9.55
CA GLU A 83 -5.42 -11.71 9.62
C GLU A 83 -5.89 -13.04 9.00
N LEU A 84 -5.10 -13.69 8.15
CA LEU A 84 -5.50 -14.90 7.41
C LEU A 84 -4.30 -15.84 7.20
N LEU A 85 -3.86 -16.49 8.28
CA LEU A 85 -2.78 -17.48 8.34
C LEU A 85 -3.05 -18.80 7.58
N THR A 86 -4.10 -18.87 6.76
CA THR A 86 -4.58 -20.13 6.19
C THR A 86 -3.93 -20.52 4.87
N ASP A 87 -3.27 -19.59 4.17
CA ASP A 87 -2.57 -19.89 2.91
C ASP A 87 -1.40 -18.93 2.67
N MET A 88 -0.18 -19.45 2.85
CA MET A 88 1.07 -18.70 2.69
C MET A 88 1.44 -18.51 1.21
N ASP A 89 0.96 -19.37 0.31
CA ASP A 89 1.27 -19.30 -1.13
C ASP A 89 0.58 -18.12 -1.81
N SER A 90 -0.53 -17.63 -1.25
CA SER A 90 -1.29 -16.48 -1.77
C SER A 90 -0.95 -15.13 -1.13
N VAL A 91 0.04 -15.07 -0.22
CA VAL A 91 0.35 -13.84 0.53
C VAL A 91 0.73 -12.69 -0.40
N LEU A 92 1.62 -12.91 -1.39
CA LEU A 92 2.00 -11.84 -2.31
C LEU A 92 0.80 -11.26 -3.06
N THR A 93 -0.06 -12.13 -3.59
CA THR A 93 -1.28 -11.72 -4.31
C THR A 93 -2.19 -10.91 -3.39
N ARG A 94 -2.33 -11.30 -2.13
CA ARG A 94 -3.13 -10.59 -1.14
C ARG A 94 -2.53 -9.24 -0.77
N GLN A 95 -1.23 -9.17 -0.55
CA GLN A 95 -0.51 -7.91 -0.31
C GLN A 95 -0.74 -6.92 -1.45
N LEU A 96 -0.66 -7.38 -2.70
CA LEU A 96 -0.92 -6.56 -3.89
C LEU A 96 -2.40 -6.13 -3.98
N ALA A 97 -3.34 -7.04 -3.76
CA ALA A 97 -4.77 -6.71 -3.76
C ALA A 97 -5.13 -5.68 -2.66
N THR A 98 -4.56 -5.85 -1.47
CA THR A 98 -4.70 -4.91 -0.36
C THR A 98 -4.09 -3.56 -0.72
N LEU A 99 -2.89 -3.54 -1.31
CA LEU A 99 -2.26 -2.31 -1.76
C LEU A 99 -3.20 -1.55 -2.71
N VAL A 100 -3.72 -2.20 -3.76
CA VAL A 100 -4.69 -1.61 -4.69
C VAL A 100 -5.91 -1.07 -3.97
N SER A 101 -6.57 -1.87 -3.14
CA SER A 101 -7.80 -1.45 -2.46
C SER A 101 -7.59 -0.26 -1.53
N ARG A 102 -6.41 -0.15 -0.87
CA ARG A 102 -6.10 0.98 0.02
C ARG A 102 -5.61 2.22 -0.70
N CYS A 103 -5.15 2.10 -1.95
CA CYS A 103 -4.88 3.25 -2.80
C CYS A 103 -6.13 4.12 -2.95
N ASP A 104 -7.29 3.50 -3.16
CA ASP A 104 -8.56 4.23 -3.32
C ASP A 104 -8.96 4.93 -2.01
N VAL A 105 -8.80 4.27 -0.87
CA VAL A 105 -9.05 4.87 0.46
C VAL A 105 -8.18 6.11 0.67
N ILE A 106 -6.89 6.02 0.34
CA ILE A 106 -5.94 7.13 0.47
C ILE A 106 -6.31 8.29 -0.45
N ALA A 107 -6.66 7.99 -1.71
CA ALA A 107 -7.08 8.99 -2.69
C ALA A 107 -8.36 9.74 -2.27
N ASP A 108 -9.31 9.02 -1.68
CA ASP A 108 -10.62 9.57 -1.31
C ASP A 108 -10.60 10.30 0.04
N LEU A 109 -9.81 9.84 1.02
CA LEU A 109 -9.86 10.34 2.40
C LEU A 109 -8.73 11.30 2.78
N VAL A 110 -7.55 11.24 2.14
CA VAL A 110 -6.42 12.07 2.55
C VAL A 110 -6.46 13.41 1.81
N PRO A 111 -6.62 14.55 2.49
CA PRO A 111 -6.82 15.84 1.81
C PRO A 111 -5.67 16.22 0.88
N GLN A 112 -4.43 15.91 1.26
CA GLN A 112 -3.25 16.20 0.43
C GLN A 112 -3.23 15.41 -0.88
N PHE A 113 -3.94 14.28 -0.93
CA PHE A 113 -4.02 13.39 -2.09
C PHE A 113 -5.31 13.56 -2.88
N SER A 114 -6.39 13.97 -2.21
CA SER A 114 -7.65 14.34 -2.85
C SER A 114 -7.50 15.55 -3.78
N ASN A 115 -8.30 15.57 -4.85
CA ASN A 115 -8.47 16.74 -5.73
C ASN A 115 -9.66 17.61 -5.29
N GLY A 116 -10.02 17.58 -4.00
CA GLY A 116 -11.17 18.31 -3.44
C GLY A 116 -12.52 17.61 -3.66
N ASN A 117 -12.51 16.36 -4.14
CA ASN A 117 -13.72 15.61 -4.45
C ASN A 117 -14.13 14.74 -3.24
N THR A 118 -14.83 15.34 -2.28
CA THR A 118 -15.25 14.68 -1.02
C THR A 118 -16.45 13.75 -1.17
N HIS A 119 -17.01 13.62 -2.38
CA HIS A 119 -18.23 12.88 -2.66
C HIS A 119 -18.23 11.43 -2.18
N LYS A 120 -17.07 10.79 -2.01
CA LYS A 120 -16.98 9.38 -1.56
C LYS A 120 -16.73 9.20 -0.07
N GLN A 121 -16.55 10.27 0.69
CA GLN A 121 -16.28 10.18 2.14
C GLN A 121 -17.41 9.47 2.90
N HIS A 122 -18.66 9.61 2.44
CA HIS A 122 -19.84 8.94 3.02
C HIS A 122 -19.83 7.41 2.88
N LEU A 123 -18.97 6.84 2.02
CA LEU A 123 -18.83 5.38 1.84
C LEU A 123 -17.97 4.75 2.95
N TYR A 124 -17.31 5.57 3.76
CA TYR A 124 -16.45 5.12 4.84
C TYR A 124 -17.13 5.37 6.19
N SER A 125 -16.94 4.46 7.14
CA SER A 125 -17.49 4.61 8.49
C SER A 125 -16.97 5.87 9.21
N ARG A 126 -15.81 6.38 8.80
CA ARG A 126 -15.14 7.61 9.27
C ARG A 126 -14.00 8.00 8.33
N SER A 127 -13.55 9.25 8.40
CA SER A 127 -12.39 9.74 7.65
C SER A 127 -11.05 9.31 8.27
N SER A 128 -10.91 9.40 9.59
CA SER A 128 -9.72 9.00 10.36
C SER A 128 -10.10 8.65 11.80
N ARG A 129 -9.18 8.08 12.59
CA ARG A 129 -9.33 7.92 14.06
C ARG A 129 -7.99 8.02 14.77
N GLY A 130 -8.04 8.41 16.05
CA GLY A 130 -6.88 8.36 16.93
C GLY A 130 -6.03 9.61 16.82
N ARG A 131 -4.87 9.58 17.49
CA ARG A 131 -3.98 10.74 17.59
C ARG A 131 -3.28 11.05 16.26
N ASP A 132 -3.04 10.04 15.43
CA ASP A 132 -2.22 10.13 14.22
C ASP A 132 -3.06 10.09 12.93
N ASP A 133 -4.37 10.35 13.04
CA ASP A 133 -5.33 10.33 11.94
C ASP A 133 -5.31 9.03 11.12
N ASP A 134 -5.34 7.88 11.82
CA ASP A 134 -5.31 6.57 11.19
C ASP A 134 -6.49 6.36 10.23
N LEU A 135 -6.17 6.02 8.99
CA LEU A 135 -7.16 5.71 7.96
C LEU A 135 -7.87 4.38 8.23
N PRO A 136 -9.15 4.23 7.83
CA PRO A 136 -9.90 2.99 7.98
C PRO A 136 -9.45 1.92 6.98
N PHE A 137 -8.23 1.39 7.15
CA PHE A 137 -7.71 0.33 6.30
C PHE A 137 -8.31 -1.05 6.59
N ALA A 138 -9.07 -1.25 7.66
CA ALA A 138 -9.76 -2.53 7.87
C ALA A 138 -10.98 -2.63 6.95
N TYR A 139 -11.14 -3.76 6.26
CA TYR A 139 -12.36 -4.08 5.49
C TYR A 139 -13.21 -5.06 6.28
N SER A 140 -14.52 -4.79 6.36
CA SER A 140 -15.50 -5.70 6.96
C SER A 140 -16.44 -6.19 5.86
N PRO A 141 -16.45 -7.49 5.53
CA PRO A 141 -17.41 -8.03 4.57
C PRO A 141 -18.83 -7.92 5.16
N SER A 142 -19.81 -7.63 4.30
CA SER A 142 -21.23 -7.74 4.65
C SER A 142 -21.51 -9.19 5.05
N THR A 143 -22.07 -9.40 6.24
CA THR A 143 -22.53 -10.72 6.69
C THR A 143 -23.92 -11.02 6.17
#